data_AF-A0A4S8LKS7-F1
#
_entry.id   AF-A0A4S8LKS7-F1
#
_cell.length_a   1.000
_cell.length_b   1.000
_cell.length_c   1.000
_cell.angle_alpha   90.00
_cell.angle_beta   90.00
_cell.angle_gamma   90.00
#
_symmetry.space_group_name_H-M   'P 1'
#
loop_
_entity.id
_entity.type
_entity.pdbx_description
1 polymer ?
#
loop_
_entity_poly.entity_id
_entity_poly.type
_entity_poly.pdbx_seq_one_letter_code
_entity_poly.pdbx_strand_id
1 'polypeptide(L)'
;VTGASGFLGSHIVSQLLAQGKYTVRAVARSAGKIRKIFPNAGNKLEVVELPTLTSDFTDALKGVTAVVHSASPSYLTGVSGKEIFEGAYHGTTHVVEQAIAAGVKKIVITGTFASLFDGDFAAAFGTKVVTEKDFGS
;
A
#
# COMPACT_ATOMS: atom_id res chain seq x y z
N VAL A 1 -1.02 7.56 1.10
CA VAL A 1 -0.16 6.48 0.57
C VAL A 1 0.27 5.60 1.75
N THR A 2 -0.14 4.33 1.80
CA THR A 2 0.37 3.37 2.79
C THR A 2 1.67 2.75 2.30
N GLY A 3 2.56 2.39 3.23
CA GLY A 3 3.86 1.81 2.87
C GLY A 3 4.84 2.87 2.35
N ALA A 4 4.63 4.14 2.70
CA ALA A 4 5.35 5.28 2.16
C ALA A 4 6.86 5.28 2.42
N SER A 5 7.33 4.51 3.40
CA SER A 5 8.76 4.33 3.68
C SER A 5 9.40 3.11 3.00
N GLY A 6 8.61 2.34 2.25
CA GLY A 6 9.07 1.18 1.47
C GLY A 6 9.59 1.60 0.10
N PHE A 7 10.18 0.66 -0.65
CA PHE A 7 10.77 0.93 -1.97
C PHE A 7 9.76 1.54 -2.94
N LEU A 8 8.67 0.85 -3.25
CA LEU A 8 7.67 1.36 -4.20
C LEU A 8 6.92 2.57 -3.63
N GLY A 9 6.49 2.50 -2.36
CA GLY A 9 5.72 3.56 -1.72
C GLY A 9 6.46 4.90 -1.67
N SER A 10 7.78 4.92 -1.46
CA SER A 10 8.56 6.16 -1.48
C SER A 10 8.64 6.76 -2.88
N HIS A 11 8.77 5.95 -3.93
CA HIS A 11 8.75 6.46 -5.31
C HIS A 11 7.38 7.03 -5.69
N ILE A 12 6.28 6.41 -5.24
CA ILE A 12 4.93 6.95 -5.42
C ILE A 12 4.82 8.32 -4.73
N VAL A 13 5.25 8.42 -3.47
CA VAL A 13 5.22 9.70 -2.73
C VAL A 13 6.07 10.76 -3.44
N SER A 14 7.29 10.41 -3.87
CA SER A 14 8.19 11.30 -4.60
C SER A 14 7.54 11.87 -5.87
N GLN A 15 6.94 11.02 -6.69
CA GLN A 15 6.28 11.44 -7.93
C GLN A 15 5.05 12.32 -7.65
N LEU A 16 4.24 11.99 -6.65
CA LEU A 16 3.07 12.81 -6.28
C LEU A 16 3.48 14.20 -5.77
N LEU A 17 4.55 14.28 -4.98
CA LEU A 17 5.11 15.55 -4.51
C LEU A 17 5.69 16.36 -5.66
N ALA A 18 6.43 15.73 -6.58
CA ALA A 18 7.02 16.38 -7.76
C ALA A 18 5.97 17.01 -8.69
N GLN A 19 4.77 16.43 -8.75
CA GLN A 19 3.66 17.03 -9.50
C GLN A 19 3.13 18.33 -8.88
N GLY A 20 3.36 18.58 -7.59
CA GLY A 20 3.01 19.82 -6.88
C GLY A 20 1.51 20.08 -6.64
N LYS A 21 0.64 19.32 -7.32
CA LYS A 21 -0.83 19.46 -7.28
C LYS A 21 -1.47 18.76 -6.08
N TYR A 22 -0.76 17.85 -5.41
CA TYR A 22 -1.29 17.05 -4.31
C TYR A 22 -0.63 17.40 -2.98
N THR A 23 -1.40 17.33 -1.91
CA THR A 23 -0.87 17.11 -0.55
C THR A 23 -0.86 15.61 -0.31
N VAL A 24 0.30 15.08 0.08
CA VAL A 24 0.51 13.64 0.24
C VAL A 24 0.54 13.32 1.72
N ARG A 25 -0.41 12.49 2.17
CA ARG A 25 -0.33 11.86 3.48
C ARG A 25 0.37 10.51 3.38
N ALA A 26 1.58 10.45 3.94
CA ALA A 26 2.45 9.29 3.94
C ALA A 26 2.28 8.50 5.24
N VAL A 27 1.81 7.25 5.13
CA VAL A 27 1.61 6.35 6.26
C VAL A 27 2.71 5.29 6.28
N ALA A 28 3.39 5.16 7.42
CA ALA A 28 4.34 4.08 7.67
C ALA A 28 4.44 3.77 9.17
N ARG A 29 5.20 2.74 9.51
CA ARG A 29 5.52 2.34 10.90
C ARG A 29 6.54 3.25 11.58
N SER A 30 7.21 4.12 10.82
CA SER A 30 8.19 5.06 11.35
C SER A 30 8.10 6.37 10.58
N ALA A 31 7.56 7.39 11.23
CA ALA A 31 7.54 8.76 10.74
C ALA A 31 8.96 9.29 10.53
N GLY A 32 9.90 8.93 11.41
CA GLY A 32 11.31 9.29 11.29
C GLY A 32 11.93 8.81 9.97
N LYS A 33 11.60 7.60 9.50
CA LYS A 33 12.08 7.11 8.21
C LYS A 33 11.52 7.92 7.04
N ILE A 34 10.24 8.28 7.06
CA ILE A 34 9.62 9.12 6.03
C ILE A 34 10.30 10.50 5.99
N ARG A 35 10.49 11.15 7.15
CA ARG A 35 11.14 12.47 7.23
C ARG A 35 12.57 12.45 6.73
N LYS A 36 13.31 11.35 6.94
CA LYS A 36 14.66 11.17 6.37
C LYS A 36 14.65 11.02 4.85
N ILE A 37 13.64 10.34 4.28
CA ILE A 37 13.52 10.18 2.83
C ILE A 37 13.12 11.51 2.16
N PHE A 38 12.29 12.31 2.82
CA PHE A 38 11.73 13.55 2.28
C PHE A 38 12.00 14.77 3.17
N PRO A 39 13.27 15.16 3.39
CA PRO A 39 13.61 16.24 4.32
C PRO A 39 13.07 17.61 3.89
N ASN A 40 12.85 17.81 2.58
CA ASN A 40 12.50 19.11 2.00
C ASN A 40 11.06 19.15 1.45
N ALA A 41 10.17 18.23 1.84
CA ALA A 41 8.82 18.16 1.28
C ALA A 41 7.84 19.24 1.79
N GLY A 42 8.25 20.03 2.80
CA GLY A 42 7.49 21.17 3.29
C GLY A 42 6.06 20.80 3.74
N ASN A 43 5.11 21.70 3.48
CA ASN A 43 3.70 21.52 3.83
C ASN A 43 2.92 20.59 2.89
N LYS A 44 3.55 20.09 1.81
CA LYS A 44 2.93 19.16 0.86
C LYS A 44 2.99 17.71 1.35
N LEU A 45 3.75 17.42 2.40
CA LEU A 45 3.86 16.09 3.00
C LEU A 45 3.35 16.10 4.44
N GLU A 46 2.30 15.34 4.67
CA GLU A 46 1.85 14.98 6.00
C GLU A 46 2.34 13.57 6.33
N VAL A 47 2.89 13.38 7.53
CA VAL A 47 3.44 12.10 7.96
C VAL A 47 2.57 11.54 9.07
N VAL A 48 2.06 10.33 8.86
CA VAL A 48 1.26 9.61 9.86
C VAL A 48 1.98 8.30 10.20
N GLU A 49 2.17 8.08 11.50
CA GLU A 49 2.75 6.85 12.01
C GLU A 49 1.63 5.91 12.45
N LEU A 50 1.54 4.73 11.82
CA LEU A 50 0.65 3.66 12.25
C LEU A 50 1.44 2.35 12.36
N PRO A 51 1.37 1.64 13.51
CA PRO A 51 2.21 0.48 13.77
C PRO A 51 1.82 -0.74 12.91
N THR A 52 0.54 -0.85 12.53
CA THR A 52 0.01 -1.99 11.77
C THR A 52 -0.99 -1.54 10.71
N LEU A 53 -1.27 -2.41 9.73
CA LEU A 53 -2.33 -2.16 8.75
C LEU A 53 -3.74 -2.35 9.32
N THR A 54 -3.84 -2.90 10.52
CA THR A 54 -5.09 -3.06 11.29
C THR A 54 -5.27 -1.96 12.35
N SER A 55 -4.41 -0.94 12.36
CA SER A 55 -4.55 0.23 13.24
C SER A 55 -5.77 1.08 12.83
N ASP A 56 -6.22 1.99 13.68
CA ASP A 56 -7.27 2.94 13.29
C ASP A 56 -6.75 3.96 12.26
N PHE A 57 -7.38 4.04 11.10
CA PHE A 57 -7.07 4.97 10.01
C PHE A 57 -8.02 6.17 9.99
N THR A 58 -8.99 6.27 10.89
CA THR A 58 -10.01 7.34 10.91
C THR A 58 -9.39 8.72 10.74
N ASP A 59 -8.40 9.06 11.58
CA ASP A 59 -7.70 10.35 11.49
C ASP A 59 -6.83 10.47 10.23
N ALA A 60 -6.16 9.39 9.86
CA ALA A 60 -5.33 9.33 8.66
C ALA A 60 -6.14 9.52 7.37
N LEU A 61 -7.45 9.23 7.38
CA LEU A 61 -8.33 9.30 6.21
C LEU A 61 -9.18 10.57 6.15
N LYS A 62 -9.21 11.39 7.21
CA LYS A 62 -9.94 12.67 7.20
C LYS A 62 -9.50 13.56 6.04
N GLY A 63 -10.46 13.94 5.20
CA GLY A 63 -10.23 14.79 4.02
C GLY A 63 -9.47 14.13 2.87
N VAL A 64 -9.20 12.82 2.93
CA VAL A 64 -8.50 12.10 1.85
C VAL A 64 -9.45 11.82 0.69
N THR A 65 -9.04 12.22 -0.51
CA THR A 65 -9.82 11.97 -1.75
C THR A 65 -9.46 10.65 -2.42
N ALA A 66 -8.20 10.21 -2.28
CA ALA A 66 -7.70 8.97 -2.87
C ALA A 66 -6.69 8.26 -1.96
N VAL A 67 -6.78 6.93 -1.91
CA VAL A 67 -5.83 6.06 -1.21
C VAL A 67 -5.03 5.27 -2.24
N VAL A 68 -3.71 5.31 -2.11
CA VAL A 68 -2.81 4.34 -2.76
C VAL A 68 -2.26 3.44 -1.67
N HIS A 69 -2.67 2.19 -1.69
CA HIS A 69 -2.27 1.17 -0.72
C HIS A 69 -1.13 0.34 -1.30
N SER A 70 0.10 0.63 -0.87
CA SER A 70 1.30 -0.11 -1.28
C SER A 70 1.97 -0.83 -0.10
N ALA A 71 1.42 -0.71 1.11
CA ALA A 71 1.89 -1.50 2.23
C ALA A 71 1.44 -2.96 2.08
N SER A 72 2.36 -3.88 2.33
CA SER A 72 2.05 -5.29 2.46
C SER A 72 3.03 -5.88 3.48
N PRO A 73 2.64 -6.89 4.29
CA PRO A 73 3.58 -7.63 5.10
C PRO A 73 4.76 -8.11 4.25
N SER A 74 5.96 -7.92 4.77
CA SER A 74 7.15 -8.40 4.07
C SER A 74 7.36 -9.88 4.37
N TYR A 75 7.92 -10.61 3.40
CA TYR A 75 8.43 -11.96 3.57
C TYR A 75 9.64 -11.95 4.51
N LEU A 76 9.37 -11.84 5.81
CA LEU A 76 10.40 -11.91 6.83
C LEU A 76 10.73 -13.38 7.10
N THR A 77 12.02 -13.68 7.21
CA THR A 77 12.52 -14.99 7.63
C THR A 77 11.87 -15.41 8.94
N GLY A 78 11.25 -16.60 8.94
CA GLY A 78 10.59 -17.17 10.13
C GLY A 78 9.08 -16.94 10.22
N VAL A 79 8.47 -16.22 9.27
CA VAL A 79 7.00 -16.07 9.19
C VAL A 79 6.43 -17.06 8.18
N SER A 80 5.38 -17.78 8.55
CA SER A 80 4.73 -18.74 7.64
C SER A 80 3.99 -18.05 6.50
N GLY A 81 3.80 -18.75 5.38
CA GLY A 81 3.00 -18.23 4.26
C GLY A 81 1.56 -17.89 4.67
N LYS A 82 0.99 -18.65 5.62
CA LYS A 82 -0.34 -18.39 6.18
C LYS A 82 -0.39 -17.05 6.93
N GLU A 83 0.57 -16.79 7.80
CA GLU A 83 0.63 -15.52 8.55
C GLU A 83 0.84 -14.31 7.63
N ILE A 84 1.65 -14.46 6.59
CA ILE A 84 1.84 -13.41 5.57
C ILE A 84 0.52 -13.15 4.84
N PHE A 85 -0.18 -14.21 4.43
CA PHE A 85 -1.48 -14.11 3.77
C PHE A 85 -2.52 -13.43 4.67
N GLU A 86 -2.70 -13.91 5.90
CA GLU A 86 -3.66 -13.34 6.85
C GLU A 86 -3.35 -11.86 7.15
N GLY A 87 -2.08 -11.52 7.34
CA GLY A 87 -1.66 -10.14 7.55
C GLY A 87 -1.94 -9.24 6.33
N ALA A 88 -1.72 -9.75 5.12
CA ALA A 88 -1.98 -9.01 3.89
C ALA A 88 -3.48 -8.84 3.65
N TYR A 89 -4.25 -9.92 3.83
CA TYR A 89 -5.70 -9.95 3.66
C TYR A 89 -6.37 -9.00 4.65
N HIS A 90 -6.21 -9.23 5.96
CA HIS A 90 -6.83 -8.40 6.99
C HIS A 90 -6.33 -6.96 6.98
N GLY A 91 -5.04 -6.74 6.71
CA GLY A 91 -4.48 -5.40 6.59
C GLY A 91 -5.06 -4.62 5.40
N THR A 92 -5.23 -5.28 4.25
CA THR A 92 -5.79 -4.64 3.06
C THR A 92 -7.28 -4.36 3.24
N THR A 93 -8.07 -5.35 3.68
CA THR A 93 -9.52 -5.17 3.86
C THR A 93 -9.83 -4.07 4.85
N HIS A 94 -9.12 -4.03 5.99
CA HIS A 94 -9.29 -3.00 7.01
C HIS A 94 -9.05 -1.57 6.49
N VAL A 95 -7.97 -1.37 5.72
CA VAL A 95 -7.69 -0.07 5.10
C VAL A 95 -8.77 0.31 4.08
N VAL A 96 -9.23 -0.65 3.28
CA VAL A 96 -10.28 -0.43 2.28
C VAL A 96 -11.60 -0.06 2.94
N GLU A 97 -12.03 -0.82 3.94
CA GLU A 97 -13.27 -0.59 4.68
C GLU A 97 -13.28 0.79 5.35
N GLN A 98 -12.20 1.17 6.03
CA GLN A 98 -12.10 2.50 6.62
C GLN A 98 -12.03 3.62 5.58
N ALA A 99 -11.34 3.41 4.45
CA ALA A 99 -11.32 4.38 3.36
C ALA A 99 -12.73 4.60 2.79
N ILE A 100 -13.50 3.54 2.61
CA ILE A 100 -14.91 3.61 2.18
C ILE A 100 -15.73 4.36 3.23
N ALA A 101 -15.61 4.01 4.51
CA ALA A 101 -16.33 4.67 5.60
C ALA A 101 -16.00 6.18 5.71
N ALA A 102 -14.75 6.56 5.40
CA ALA A 102 -14.30 7.96 5.36
C ALA A 102 -14.74 8.71 4.07
N GLY A 103 -15.41 8.04 3.13
CA GLY A 103 -15.91 8.65 1.90
C GLY A 103 -14.85 8.84 0.80
N VAL A 104 -13.72 8.14 0.88
CA VAL A 104 -12.65 8.16 -0.13
C VAL A 104 -13.23 7.75 -1.50
N LYS A 105 -12.88 8.49 -2.56
CA LYS A 105 -13.47 8.32 -3.89
C LYS A 105 -12.70 7.37 -4.79
N LYS A 106 -11.42 7.18 -4.53
CA LYS A 106 -10.54 6.30 -5.32
C LYS A 106 -9.62 5.51 -4.41
N ILE A 107 -9.58 4.20 -4.60
CA ILE A 107 -8.68 3.31 -3.88
C ILE A 107 -7.88 2.54 -4.92
N VAL A 108 -6.57 2.63 -4.85
CA VAL A 108 -5.62 1.88 -5.68
C VAL A 108 -4.90 0.89 -4.78
N ILE A 109 -5.03 -0.40 -5.06
CA ILE A 109 -4.30 -1.45 -4.35
C ILE A 109 -3.14 -1.91 -5.23
N THR A 110 -1.94 -1.93 -4.66
CA THR A 110 -0.77 -2.49 -5.34
C THR A 110 -0.81 -4.02 -5.22
N GLY A 111 -1.29 -4.68 -6.28
CA GLY A 111 -1.20 -6.13 -6.42
C GLY A 111 0.15 -6.60 -6.93
N THR A 112 0.26 -7.89 -7.21
CA THR A 112 1.42 -8.52 -7.84
C THR A 112 0.96 -9.51 -8.89
N PHE A 113 1.70 -9.64 -9.99
CA PHE A 113 1.44 -10.66 -11.00
C PHE A 113 1.48 -12.09 -10.40
N ALA A 114 2.21 -12.30 -9.30
CA ALA A 114 2.24 -13.57 -8.60
C ALA A 114 0.87 -14.00 -8.06
N SER A 115 -0.07 -13.07 -7.86
CA SER A 115 -1.44 -13.38 -7.45
C SER A 115 -2.28 -14.05 -8.55
N LEU A 116 -1.73 -14.19 -9.76
CA LEU A 116 -2.38 -14.83 -10.91
C LEU A 116 -2.10 -16.33 -11.01
N PHE A 117 -1.24 -16.86 -10.13
CA PHE A 117 -0.74 -18.23 -10.25
C PHE A 117 -0.83 -19.00 -8.94
N ASP A 118 -0.95 -20.31 -9.07
CA ASP A 118 -0.78 -21.23 -7.94
C ASP A 118 0.67 -21.21 -7.44
N GLY A 119 0.88 -21.71 -6.22
CA GLY A 119 2.17 -21.62 -5.52
C GLY A 119 3.35 -22.31 -6.21
N ASP A 120 3.10 -23.18 -7.20
CA ASP A 120 4.15 -23.83 -8.00
C ASP A 120 4.60 -23.00 -9.22
N PHE A 121 3.90 -21.91 -9.54
CA PHE A 121 4.14 -21.05 -10.69
C PHE A 121 4.20 -21.77 -12.05
N ALA A 122 3.72 -23.02 -12.17
CA ALA A 122 3.85 -23.79 -13.40
C ALA A 122 3.17 -23.07 -14.59
N ALA A 123 1.99 -22.49 -14.35
CA ALA A 123 1.25 -21.71 -15.33
C ALA A 123 1.94 -20.39 -15.73
N ALA A 124 2.81 -19.84 -14.88
CA ALA A 124 3.53 -18.59 -15.17
C ALA A 124 4.58 -18.74 -16.28
N PHE A 125 5.07 -19.97 -16.49
CA PHE A 125 6.05 -20.30 -17.54
C PHE A 125 5.43 -21.10 -18.70
N GLY A 126 4.09 -21.13 -18.77
CA GLY A 126 3.35 -21.77 -19.85
C GLY A 126 3.26 -20.90 -21.11
N THR A 127 2.49 -21.39 -22.09
CA THR A 127 2.21 -20.69 -23.35
C THR A 127 0.94 -19.83 -23.31
N LYS A 128 0.18 -19.90 -22.22
CA LYS A 128 -1.05 -19.11 -22.05
C LYS A 128 -0.68 -17.63 -21.89
N VAL A 129 -1.30 -16.78 -22.70
CA VAL A 129 -1.22 -15.32 -22.52
C VAL A 129 -2.02 -14.94 -21.28
N VAL A 130 -1.35 -14.31 -20.32
CA VAL A 130 -1.95 -13.81 -19.09
C VAL A 130 -2.30 -12.34 -19.26
N THR A 131 -3.51 -11.96 -18.85
CA THR A 131 -4.08 -10.62 -19.00
C THR A 131 -4.74 -10.16 -17.70
N GLU A 132 -5.22 -8.92 -17.66
CA GLU A 132 -5.97 -8.38 -16.53
C GLU A 132 -7.29 -9.12 -16.27
N LYS A 133 -7.81 -9.87 -17.26
CA LYS A 133 -9.01 -10.70 -17.09
C LYS A 133 -8.77 -11.93 -16.21
N ASP A 134 -7.52 -12.34 -16.05
CA ASP A 134 -7.13 -13.46 -15.19
C ASP A 134 -7.00 -13.04 -13.72
N PHE A 135 -7.12 -11.74 -13.40
CA PHE A 135 -7.03 -11.23 -12.04
C PHE A 135 -8.36 -11.41 -11.30
N GLY A 136 -8.36 -12.22 -10.24
CA GLY A 136 -9.52 -12.46 -9.38
C GLY A 136 -10.54 -13.47 -9.91
N SER A 137 -10.16 -14.27 -10.92
CA SER A 137 -10.92 -15.42 -11.43
C SER A 137 -10.63 -16.70 -10.65
#